data_AF-M1B2I5-F1
#
_entry.id   AF-M1B2I5-F1
#
_cell.length_a   1.000
_cell.length_b   1.000
_cell.length_c   1.000
_cell.angle_alpha   90.00
_cell.angle_beta   90.00
_cell.angle_gamma   90.00
#
_symmetry.space_group_name_H-M   'P 1'
#
loop_
_entity.id
_entity.type
_entity.pdbx_description
1 polymer ?
#
loop_
_entity_poly.entity_id
_entity_poly.type
_entity_poly.pdbx_seq_one_letter_code
_entity_poly.pdbx_strand_id
1 'polypeptide(L)'
;MGGGMEYNKNKWIEEWGAARENLELNFRWSRRNLALVGIFGIAIPVLVYKGIVKEFWTVVTILSFTERTTSPCSEEEDDDEKIRNDYFLKDQIPNWVAAGIAVVSIIVVPMIFHSLKWYHVLVAYLIAPILAFCNSYGAGLTDWSLASNYGKIAILTFSYWVGLENGGVIARLASCGLMMSILDTTFGLMGDFKTGYLTLTSPRSMFFSQLIGTAMGCVITPLLFWIFNSAYRLGDPEGSYPAPYALMYRGIALLGVEGFGSLPKHCLNLSICFFVAAILINLVTQLLKKFATKYRIYRFIPSPMCMAIPFYLGGYFAIDMCVGSLILFGWQMYNKQKAKDFGPAVASGLICGDSLWGIPASVLALDFA
;
A
#
# COMPACT_ATOMS: atom_id res chain seq x y z
N MET A 1 25.70 23.21 -9.75
CA MET A 1 25.40 24.33 -8.83
C MET A 1 24.43 25.25 -9.55
N GLY A 2 23.14 25.15 -9.25
CA GLY A 2 22.09 25.88 -9.95
C GLY A 2 20.80 25.84 -9.13
N GLY A 3 20.85 26.42 -7.93
CA GLY A 3 19.71 26.54 -7.03
C GLY A 3 19.23 27.97 -7.03
N GLY A 4 18.35 28.30 -7.97
CA GLY A 4 17.64 29.59 -8.05
C GLY A 4 16.27 29.56 -7.39
N MET A 5 16.12 28.81 -6.29
CA MET A 5 14.96 28.93 -5.41
C MET A 5 15.44 29.65 -4.16
N GLU A 6 15.20 30.96 -4.08
CA GLU A 6 15.35 31.72 -2.84
C GLU A 6 14.32 31.16 -1.84
N TYR A 7 14.75 30.18 -1.04
CA TYR A 7 13.99 29.70 0.10
C TYR A 7 14.17 30.70 1.24
N ASN A 8 13.07 31.29 1.70
CA ASN A 8 13.07 32.15 2.86
C ASN A 8 13.33 31.29 4.10
N LYS A 9 14.57 31.25 4.57
CA LYS A 9 14.99 30.43 5.71
C LYS A 9 14.26 30.87 6.97
N ASN A 10 13.29 30.08 7.40
CA ASN A 10 12.64 30.28 8.68
C ASN A 10 13.47 29.57 9.76
N LYS A 11 14.12 30.37 10.61
CA LYS A 11 15.01 29.91 11.67
C LYS A 11 14.33 28.89 12.61
N TRP A 12 13.05 29.09 12.92
CA TRP A 12 12.31 28.20 13.80
C TRP A 12 12.03 26.83 13.18
N ILE A 13 11.80 26.78 11.87
CA ILE A 13 11.58 25.53 11.12
C ILE A 13 12.90 24.76 10.99
N GLU A 14 14.00 25.46 10.69
CA GLU A 14 15.33 24.84 10.62
C GLU A 14 15.78 24.34 11.99
N GLU A 15 15.53 25.08 13.07
CA GLU A 15 15.83 24.65 14.44
C GLU A 15 14.97 23.47 14.89
N TRP A 16 13.67 23.47 14.59
CA TRP A 16 12.78 22.35 14.92
C TRP A 16 13.09 21.09 14.09
N GLY A 17 13.35 21.25 12.79
CA GLY A 17 13.80 20.17 11.92
C GLY A 17 15.13 19.58 12.39
N ALA A 18 16.10 20.44 12.71
CA ALA A 18 17.38 20.02 13.27
C ALA A 18 17.22 19.35 14.65
N ALA A 19 16.31 19.81 15.51
CA ALA A 19 16.04 19.18 16.80
C ALA A 19 15.42 17.79 16.66
N ARG A 20 14.56 17.59 15.65
CA ARG A 20 13.93 16.29 15.34
C ARG A 20 14.93 15.31 14.71
N GLU A 21 15.79 15.79 13.82
CA GLU A 21 16.84 14.97 13.20
C GLU A 21 17.93 14.60 14.22
N ASN A 22 18.25 15.50 15.16
CA ASN A 22 19.26 15.27 16.20
C ASN A 22 18.66 14.83 17.55
N LEU A 23 17.44 14.29 17.54
CA LEU A 23 16.74 13.91 18.78
C LEU A 23 17.53 12.84 19.58
N GLU A 24 18.29 12.01 18.88
CA GLU A 24 19.21 11.02 19.44
C GLU A 24 20.38 11.61 20.24
N LEU A 25 20.85 12.82 19.88
CA LEU A 25 21.92 13.51 20.60
C LEU A 25 21.44 14.13 21.91
N ASN A 26 20.16 14.49 21.97
CA ASN A 26 19.52 15.10 23.14
C ASN A 26 18.78 14.08 24.02
N PHE A 27 18.65 12.83 23.56
CA PHE A 27 17.97 11.78 24.30
C PHE A 27 18.75 11.41 25.57
N ARG A 28 18.07 11.47 26.73
CA ARG A 28 18.62 11.05 28.02
C ARG A 28 17.78 9.94 28.62
N TRP A 29 18.44 8.94 29.19
CA TRP A 29 17.79 7.88 29.95
C TRP A 29 17.29 8.40 31.30
N SER A 30 16.05 8.92 31.31
CA SER A 30 15.32 9.30 32.52
C SER A 30 14.37 8.18 32.96
N ARG A 31 13.93 8.17 34.22
CA ARG A 31 12.92 7.20 34.70
C ARG A 31 11.61 7.26 33.89
N ARG A 32 11.24 8.45 33.41
CA ARG A 32 10.05 8.67 32.56
C ARG A 32 10.27 8.09 31.16
N ASN A 33 11.42 8.35 30.54
CA ASN A 33 11.74 7.84 29.20
C ASN A 33 11.89 6.31 29.21
N LEU A 34 12.49 5.75 30.24
CA LEU A 34 12.64 4.30 30.41
C LEU A 34 11.28 3.61 30.64
N ALA A 35 10.37 4.26 31.37
CA ALA A 35 8.98 3.81 31.50
C ALA A 35 8.21 3.88 30.17
N LEU A 36 8.35 4.96 29.40
CA LEU A 36 7.74 5.10 28.07
C LEU A 36 8.25 4.03 27.09
N VAL A 37 9.57 3.81 27.03
CA VAL A 37 10.18 2.75 26.22
C VAL A 37 9.69 1.37 26.67
N GLY A 38 9.61 1.12 27.98
CA GLY A 38 9.11 -0.16 28.50
C GLY A 38 7.63 -0.40 28.18
N ILE A 39 6.78 0.61 28.34
CA ILE A 39 5.33 0.49 28.10
C ILE A 39 5.03 0.39 26.61
N PHE A 40 5.51 1.33 25.81
CA PHE A 40 5.15 1.41 24.40
C PHE A 40 6.09 0.62 23.48
N GLY A 41 7.35 0.47 23.84
CA GLY A 41 8.32 -0.32 23.07
C GLY A 41 8.26 -1.83 23.37
N ILE A 42 7.78 -2.24 24.56
CA ILE A 42 7.78 -3.66 24.96
C ILE A 42 6.38 -4.12 25.38
N ALA A 43 5.75 -3.52 26.39
CA ALA A 43 4.53 -4.06 26.98
C ALA A 43 3.33 -4.06 26.01
N ILE A 44 3.10 -2.95 25.30
CA ILE A 44 2.01 -2.82 24.32
C ILE A 44 2.24 -3.77 23.13
N PRO A 45 3.42 -3.78 22.46
CA PRO A 45 3.69 -4.74 21.39
C PRO A 45 3.56 -6.20 21.84
N VAL A 46 4.00 -6.54 23.06
CA VAL A 46 3.85 -7.90 23.61
C VAL A 46 2.38 -8.24 23.89
N LEU A 47 1.58 -7.30 24.40
CA LEU A 47 0.14 -7.50 24.62
C LEU A 47 -0.62 -7.65 23.30
N VAL A 48 -0.31 -6.82 22.31
CA VAL A 48 -0.88 -6.92 20.95
C VAL A 48 -0.46 -8.24 20.30
N TYR A 49 0.81 -8.61 20.37
CA TYR A 49 1.30 -9.91 19.91
C TYR A 49 0.59 -11.06 20.62
N LYS A 50 0.45 -11.04 21.95
CA LYS A 50 -0.28 -12.07 22.68
C LYS A 50 -1.76 -12.10 22.32
N GLY A 51 -2.39 -10.96 22.06
CA GLY A 51 -3.77 -10.87 21.58
C GLY A 51 -3.93 -11.53 20.22
N ILE A 52 -3.13 -11.10 19.24
CA ILE A 52 -3.13 -11.65 17.87
C ILE A 52 -2.81 -13.14 17.88
N VAL A 53 -1.77 -13.56 18.62
CA VAL A 53 -1.39 -14.98 18.70
C VAL A 53 -2.45 -15.81 19.41
N LYS A 54 -3.12 -15.28 20.44
CA LYS A 54 -4.22 -15.98 21.12
C LYS A 54 -5.45 -16.11 20.22
N GLU A 55 -5.80 -15.08 19.46
CA GLU A 55 -6.85 -15.17 18.44
C GLU A 55 -6.48 -16.19 17.35
N PHE A 56 -5.23 -16.13 16.86
CA PHE A 56 -4.71 -17.10 15.91
C PHE A 56 -4.73 -18.52 16.47
N TRP A 57 -4.37 -18.72 17.75
CA TRP A 57 -4.43 -20.01 18.43
C TRP A 57 -5.87 -20.48 18.62
N THR A 58 -6.82 -19.57 18.85
CA THR A 58 -8.24 -19.90 18.94
C THR A 58 -8.74 -20.38 17.59
N VAL A 59 -8.41 -19.69 16.51
CA VAL A 59 -8.75 -20.08 15.13
C VAL A 59 -8.08 -21.39 14.73
N VAL A 60 -6.78 -21.55 14.99
CA VAL A 60 -6.03 -22.79 14.72
C VAL A 60 -6.54 -23.93 15.58
N THR A 61 -6.89 -23.72 16.85
CA THR A 61 -7.45 -24.79 17.70
C THR A 61 -8.83 -25.21 17.23
N ILE A 62 -9.67 -24.28 16.75
CA ILE A 62 -10.96 -24.59 16.13
C ILE A 62 -10.75 -25.40 14.84
N LEU A 63 -9.75 -25.03 14.03
CA LEU A 63 -9.36 -25.77 12.83
C LEU A 63 -8.83 -27.17 13.19
N SER A 64 -7.92 -27.29 14.15
CA SER A 64 -7.33 -28.57 14.58
C SER A 64 -8.29 -29.48 15.35
N PHE A 65 -9.37 -28.95 15.96
CA PHE A 65 -10.47 -29.77 16.46
C PHE A 65 -11.31 -30.38 15.34
N THR A 66 -11.34 -29.73 14.17
CA THR A 66 -11.96 -30.28 12.95
C THR A 66 -11.05 -31.33 12.28
N GLU A 67 -9.71 -31.21 12.43
CA GLU A 67 -8.69 -32.10 11.84
C GLU A 67 -8.48 -33.46 12.54
N ARG A 68 -9.12 -33.77 13.67
CA ARG A 68 -8.87 -35.06 14.38
C ARG A 68 -9.47 -36.32 13.74
N THR A 69 -9.96 -36.22 12.51
CA THR A 69 -10.41 -37.37 11.72
C THR A 69 -9.63 -37.42 10.39
N THR A 70 -8.75 -38.42 10.27
CA THR A 70 -8.09 -38.96 9.04
C THR A 70 -6.71 -38.41 8.63
N SER A 71 -6.01 -39.17 7.77
CA SER A 71 -4.54 -39.34 7.51
C SER A 71 -4.29 -39.33 5.98
N PRO A 72 -3.07 -39.40 5.38
CA PRO A 72 -1.76 -38.74 5.62
C PRO A 72 -1.37 -37.65 4.55
N CYS A 73 -0.65 -36.62 5.02
CA CYS A 73 -0.07 -35.39 4.46
C CYS A 73 0.28 -35.13 2.96
N SER A 74 0.24 -36.06 2.01
CA SER A 74 0.56 -35.72 0.59
C SER A 74 -0.63 -35.70 -0.34
N GLU A 75 -1.67 -36.49 -0.03
CA GLU A 75 -2.98 -36.41 -0.69
C GLU A 75 -3.85 -35.31 -0.05
N GLU A 76 -3.62 -35.04 1.25
CA GLU A 76 -4.30 -33.99 2.04
C GLU A 76 -4.10 -32.57 1.51
N GLU A 77 -2.89 -32.17 1.08
CA GLU A 77 -2.67 -30.79 0.55
C GLU A 77 -3.47 -30.54 -0.74
N ASP A 78 -3.63 -31.56 -1.60
CA ASP A 78 -4.40 -31.47 -2.85
C ASP A 78 -5.92 -31.52 -2.58
N ASP A 79 -6.35 -32.28 -1.58
CA ASP A 79 -7.76 -32.35 -1.19
C ASP A 79 -8.22 -31.10 -0.42
N ASP A 80 -7.38 -30.52 0.44
CA ASP A 80 -7.64 -29.24 1.08
C ASP A 80 -7.75 -28.10 0.07
N GLU A 81 -6.88 -28.10 -0.95
CA GLU A 81 -6.94 -27.12 -2.03
C GLU A 81 -8.23 -27.26 -2.84
N LYS A 82 -8.68 -28.48 -3.12
CA LYS A 82 -9.99 -28.73 -3.76
C LYS A 82 -11.15 -28.21 -2.92
N ILE A 83 -11.14 -28.47 -1.61
CA ILE A 83 -12.19 -27.99 -0.69
C ILE A 83 -12.21 -26.47 -0.68
N ARG A 84 -11.06 -25.81 -0.50
CA ARG A 84 -10.97 -24.34 -0.50
C ARG A 84 -11.46 -23.74 -1.83
N ASN A 85 -11.09 -24.36 -2.96
CA ASN A 85 -11.55 -23.96 -4.27
C ASN A 85 -13.08 -24.12 -4.43
N ASP A 86 -13.67 -25.22 -3.98
CA ASP A 86 -15.11 -25.45 -4.05
C ASP A 86 -15.89 -24.37 -3.29
N TYR A 87 -15.49 -24.10 -2.03
CA TYR A 87 -16.11 -23.05 -1.21
C TYR A 87 -15.94 -21.65 -1.82
N PHE A 88 -14.75 -21.33 -2.33
CA PHE A 88 -14.46 -20.03 -2.92
C PHE A 88 -15.25 -19.78 -4.21
N LEU A 89 -15.37 -20.79 -5.07
CA LEU A 89 -16.07 -20.69 -6.35
C LEU A 89 -17.60 -20.71 -6.18
N LYS A 90 -18.13 -21.42 -5.18
CA LYS A 90 -19.57 -21.54 -4.91
C LYS A 90 -20.24 -20.20 -4.57
N ASP A 91 -19.52 -19.33 -3.88
CA ASP A 91 -20.03 -18.04 -3.39
C ASP A 91 -19.49 -16.85 -4.18
N GLN A 92 -19.28 -17.01 -5.49
CA GLN A 92 -18.90 -15.88 -6.34
C GLN A 92 -19.96 -14.76 -6.35
N ILE A 93 -19.47 -13.53 -6.49
CA ILE A 93 -20.28 -12.33 -6.61
C ILE A 93 -20.74 -12.23 -8.07
N PRO A 94 -22.04 -12.05 -8.34
CA PRO A 94 -22.53 -11.97 -9.71
C PRO A 94 -21.99 -10.72 -10.43
N ASN A 95 -21.53 -10.89 -11.66
CA ASN A 95 -21.01 -9.78 -12.49
C ASN A 95 -22.05 -8.66 -12.72
N TRP A 96 -23.35 -8.98 -12.70
CA TRP A 96 -24.40 -7.98 -12.85
C TRP A 96 -24.47 -7.00 -11.66
N VAL A 97 -24.14 -7.45 -10.45
CA VAL A 97 -24.09 -6.60 -9.25
C VAL A 97 -22.97 -5.59 -9.39
N ALA A 98 -21.79 -6.05 -9.81
CA ALA A 98 -20.64 -5.19 -10.09
C ALA A 98 -20.96 -4.17 -11.20
N ALA A 99 -21.62 -4.61 -12.28
CA ALA A 99 -22.05 -3.72 -13.35
C ALA A 99 -23.06 -2.66 -12.88
N GLY A 100 -24.02 -3.04 -12.02
CA GLY A 100 -24.98 -2.11 -11.45
C GLY A 100 -24.32 -1.01 -10.62
N ILE A 101 -23.37 -1.38 -9.73
CA ILE A 101 -22.63 -0.43 -8.91
C ILE A 101 -21.76 0.49 -9.78
N ALA A 102 -21.13 -0.05 -10.83
CA ALA A 102 -20.34 0.73 -11.78
C ALA A 102 -21.20 1.78 -12.51
N VAL A 103 -22.41 1.42 -12.96
CA VAL A 103 -23.35 2.35 -13.60
C VAL A 103 -23.75 3.48 -12.66
N VAL A 104 -24.06 3.17 -11.40
CA VAL A 104 -24.37 4.18 -10.38
C VAL A 104 -23.20 5.15 -10.21
N SER A 105 -21.97 4.63 -10.11
CA SER A 105 -20.78 5.48 -9.98
C SER A 105 -20.52 6.35 -11.22
N ILE A 106 -20.72 5.84 -12.44
CA ILE A 106 -20.59 6.61 -13.70
C ILE A 106 -21.54 7.81 -13.72
N ILE A 107 -22.71 7.72 -13.06
CA ILE A 107 -23.68 8.81 -12.98
C ILE A 107 -23.35 9.78 -11.84
N VAL A 108 -23.00 9.25 -10.66
CA VAL A 108 -22.82 10.07 -9.44
C VAL A 108 -21.50 10.84 -9.46
N VAL A 109 -20.39 10.25 -9.95
CA VAL A 109 -19.08 10.91 -9.96
C VAL A 109 -19.09 12.24 -10.73
N PRO A 110 -19.68 12.33 -11.94
CA PRO A 110 -19.84 13.61 -12.65
C PRO A 110 -20.71 14.65 -11.94
N MET A 111 -21.66 14.24 -11.09
CA MET A 111 -22.48 15.18 -10.30
C MET A 111 -21.67 15.86 -9.20
N ILE A 112 -20.70 15.14 -8.63
CA ILE A 112 -19.80 15.67 -7.60
C ILE A 112 -18.70 16.51 -8.27
N PHE A 113 -18.08 15.96 -9.32
CA PHE A 113 -17.01 16.59 -10.07
C PHE A 113 -17.47 16.92 -11.48
N HIS A 114 -18.16 18.05 -11.66
CA HIS A 114 -18.69 18.49 -12.96
C HIS A 114 -17.65 18.54 -14.09
N SER A 115 -16.36 18.75 -13.76
CA SER A 115 -15.27 18.73 -14.74
C SER A 115 -14.94 17.31 -15.27
N LEU A 116 -15.36 16.24 -14.58
CA LEU A 116 -15.30 14.84 -15.04
C LEU A 116 -16.62 14.43 -15.69
N LYS A 117 -16.66 14.37 -17.02
CA LYS A 117 -17.84 13.88 -17.73
C LYS A 117 -17.96 12.35 -17.62
N TRP A 118 -19.18 11.82 -17.74
CA TRP A 118 -19.50 10.39 -17.60
C TRP A 118 -18.60 9.47 -18.45
N TYR A 119 -18.25 9.88 -19.67
CA TYR A 119 -17.42 9.07 -20.57
C TYR A 119 -15.97 8.94 -20.06
N HIS A 120 -15.44 9.90 -19.30
CA HIS A 120 -14.12 9.79 -18.67
C HIS A 120 -14.13 8.71 -17.59
N VAL A 121 -15.20 8.67 -16.78
CA VAL A 121 -15.39 7.66 -15.73
C VAL A 121 -15.60 6.28 -16.34
N LEU A 122 -16.36 6.18 -17.43
CA LEU A 122 -16.53 4.94 -18.18
C LEU A 122 -15.19 4.40 -18.70
N VAL A 123 -14.38 5.24 -19.35
CA VAL A 123 -13.05 4.83 -19.85
C VAL A 123 -12.13 4.43 -18.70
N ALA A 124 -12.16 5.15 -17.57
CA ALA A 124 -11.43 4.76 -16.37
C ALA A 124 -11.83 3.35 -15.90
N TYR A 125 -13.13 3.01 -15.87
CA TYR A 125 -13.60 1.68 -15.51
C TYR A 125 -13.29 0.58 -16.52
N LEU A 126 -13.10 0.91 -17.79
CA LEU A 126 -12.65 -0.06 -18.79
C LEU A 126 -11.15 -0.39 -18.61
N ILE A 127 -10.34 0.59 -18.23
CA ILE A 127 -8.89 0.43 -18.04
C ILE A 127 -8.58 -0.15 -16.65
N ALA A 128 -9.36 0.21 -15.64
CA ALA A 128 -9.09 -0.12 -14.24
C ALA A 128 -8.92 -1.63 -13.97
N PRO A 129 -9.69 -2.58 -14.54
CA PRO A 129 -9.49 -4.01 -14.30
C PRO A 129 -8.10 -4.51 -14.71
N ILE A 130 -7.54 -3.99 -15.80
CA ILE A 130 -6.18 -4.34 -16.26
C ILE A 130 -5.16 -3.84 -15.24
N LEU A 131 -5.28 -2.58 -14.81
CA LEU A 131 -4.38 -2.00 -13.81
C LEU A 131 -4.55 -2.66 -12.43
N ALA A 132 -5.78 -3.02 -12.07
CA ALA A 132 -6.12 -3.71 -10.84
C ALA A 132 -5.48 -5.10 -10.81
N PHE A 133 -5.55 -5.85 -11.90
CA PHE A 133 -4.84 -7.12 -12.03
C PHE A 133 -3.32 -6.95 -11.85
N CYS A 134 -2.71 -5.98 -12.54
CA CYS A 134 -1.28 -5.70 -12.40
C CYS A 134 -0.91 -5.27 -10.96
N ASN A 135 -1.73 -4.45 -10.31
CA ASN A 135 -1.52 -4.00 -8.93
C ASN A 135 -1.65 -5.17 -7.96
N SER A 136 -2.70 -6.00 -8.06
CA SER A 136 -2.90 -7.17 -7.22
C SER A 136 -1.81 -8.22 -7.40
N TYR A 137 -1.31 -8.41 -8.63
CA TYR A 137 -0.15 -9.29 -8.88
C TYR A 137 1.11 -8.76 -8.19
N GLY A 138 1.39 -7.46 -8.33
CA GLY A 138 2.56 -6.86 -7.69
C GLY A 138 2.47 -6.86 -6.18
N ALA A 139 1.31 -6.52 -5.65
CA ALA A 139 1.01 -6.68 -4.24
C ALA A 139 1.17 -8.12 -3.75
N GLY A 140 0.76 -9.11 -4.52
CA GLY A 140 0.96 -10.52 -4.17
C GLY A 140 2.45 -10.90 -4.05
N LEU A 141 3.34 -10.21 -4.76
CA LEU A 141 4.79 -10.43 -4.71
C LEU A 141 5.50 -9.61 -3.63
N THR A 142 5.04 -8.40 -3.35
CA THR A 142 5.77 -7.41 -2.53
C THR A 142 5.02 -6.94 -1.30
N ASP A 143 3.78 -7.37 -1.13
CA ASP A 143 2.84 -6.90 -0.10
C ASP A 143 2.65 -5.37 -0.12
N TRP A 144 2.66 -4.78 -1.32
CA TRP A 144 2.63 -3.32 -1.48
C TRP A 144 1.69 -2.87 -2.60
N SER A 145 0.87 -1.86 -2.33
CA SER A 145 0.01 -1.21 -3.33
C SER A 145 0.76 -0.10 -4.08
N LEU A 146 0.74 -0.16 -5.40
CA LEU A 146 1.24 0.90 -6.28
C LEU A 146 0.13 1.84 -6.75
N ALA A 147 -1.05 1.82 -6.11
CA ALA A 147 -2.20 2.65 -6.49
C ALA A 147 -1.84 4.13 -6.67
N SER A 148 -0.98 4.66 -5.80
CA SER A 148 -0.53 6.06 -5.91
C SER A 148 0.24 6.36 -7.20
N ASN A 149 1.03 5.41 -7.70
CA ASN A 149 1.76 5.55 -8.96
C ASN A 149 0.82 5.48 -10.16
N TYR A 150 -0.10 4.52 -10.17
CA TYR A 150 -1.13 4.44 -11.20
C TYR A 150 -2.06 5.67 -11.20
N GLY A 151 -2.35 6.23 -10.03
CA GLY A 151 -3.08 7.49 -9.91
C GLY A 151 -2.33 8.65 -10.57
N LYS A 152 -1.01 8.76 -10.40
CA LYS A 152 -0.19 9.76 -11.10
C LYS A 152 -0.22 9.57 -12.63
N ILE A 153 -0.23 8.32 -13.10
CA ILE A 153 -0.41 8.02 -14.54
C ILE A 153 -1.81 8.44 -15.00
N ALA A 154 -2.85 8.21 -14.19
CA ALA A 154 -4.21 8.68 -14.46
C ALA A 154 -4.24 10.22 -14.55
N ILE A 155 -3.56 10.94 -13.65
CA ILE A 155 -3.39 12.39 -13.79
C ILE A 155 -2.84 12.74 -15.16
N LEU A 156 -1.68 12.21 -15.55
CA LEU A 156 -1.02 12.58 -16.81
C LEU A 156 -1.88 12.26 -18.05
N THR A 157 -2.56 11.12 -18.06
CA THR A 157 -3.41 10.70 -19.18
C THR A 157 -4.67 11.57 -19.30
N PHE A 158 -5.39 11.78 -18.20
CA PHE A 158 -6.57 12.67 -18.19
C PHE A 158 -6.18 14.15 -18.31
N SER A 159 -4.93 14.53 -17.99
CA SER A 159 -4.41 15.88 -18.21
C SER A 159 -4.39 16.24 -19.69
N TYR A 160 -3.84 15.35 -20.50
CA TYR A 160 -3.78 15.52 -21.95
C TYR A 160 -5.18 15.57 -22.57
N TRP A 161 -6.12 14.79 -22.02
CA TRP A 161 -7.46 14.67 -22.59
C TRP A 161 -8.41 15.82 -22.22
N VAL A 162 -8.41 16.25 -20.95
CA VAL A 162 -9.34 17.28 -20.44
C VAL A 162 -8.81 18.71 -20.67
N GLY A 163 -7.49 18.91 -20.72
CA GLY A 163 -6.88 20.22 -20.86
C GLY A 163 -6.93 21.09 -19.59
N LEU A 164 -6.60 22.38 -19.71
CA LEU A 164 -6.61 23.36 -18.61
C LEU A 164 -7.96 24.05 -18.40
N GLU A 165 -8.79 24.13 -19.44
CA GLU A 165 -10.06 24.85 -19.42
C GLU A 165 -11.10 24.17 -18.51
N ASN A 166 -12.09 24.94 -18.03
CA ASN A 166 -13.27 24.45 -17.30
C ASN A 166 -12.99 23.50 -16.10
N GLY A 167 -11.98 23.82 -15.29
CA GLY A 167 -11.66 23.06 -14.07
C GLY A 167 -10.85 21.79 -14.32
N GLY A 168 -10.06 21.75 -15.40
CA GLY A 168 -9.26 20.59 -15.77
C GLY A 168 -8.34 20.07 -14.66
N VAL A 169 -7.82 20.92 -13.76
CA VAL A 169 -6.99 20.48 -12.61
C VAL A 169 -7.82 19.62 -11.65
N ILE A 170 -9.07 20.00 -11.39
CA ILE A 170 -9.99 19.24 -10.54
C ILE A 170 -10.32 17.90 -11.22
N ALA A 171 -10.59 17.90 -12.53
CA ALA A 171 -10.86 16.66 -13.26
C ALA A 171 -9.69 15.66 -13.18
N ARG A 172 -8.45 16.16 -13.36
CA ARG A 172 -7.21 15.38 -13.23
C ARG A 172 -7.05 14.78 -11.84
N LEU A 173 -7.18 15.59 -10.79
CA LEU A 173 -7.06 15.12 -9.41
C LEU A 173 -8.20 14.16 -9.03
N ALA A 174 -9.42 14.41 -9.50
CA ALA A 174 -10.55 13.52 -9.26
C ALA A 174 -10.38 12.18 -10.01
N SER A 175 -9.83 12.18 -11.23
CA SER A 175 -9.51 10.94 -11.97
C SER A 175 -8.41 10.13 -11.27
N CYS A 176 -7.44 10.82 -10.66
CA CYS A 176 -6.43 10.22 -9.81
C CYS A 176 -7.05 9.53 -8.61
N GLY A 177 -7.92 10.24 -7.89
CA GLY A 177 -8.62 9.72 -6.72
C GLY A 177 -9.46 8.50 -7.08
N LEU A 178 -10.22 8.57 -8.18
CA LEU A 178 -10.99 7.44 -8.70
C LEU A 178 -10.10 6.22 -8.96
N MET A 179 -8.98 6.40 -9.67
CA MET A 179 -8.06 5.30 -9.98
C MET A 179 -7.41 4.72 -8.71
N MET A 180 -6.94 5.58 -7.81
CA MET A 180 -6.35 5.15 -6.53
C MET A 180 -7.35 4.33 -5.71
N SER A 181 -8.58 4.83 -5.56
CA SER A 181 -9.63 4.12 -4.80
C SER A 181 -9.91 2.73 -5.36
N ILE A 182 -9.99 2.58 -6.69
CA ILE A 182 -10.20 1.27 -7.31
C ILE A 182 -9.03 0.33 -7.01
N LEU A 183 -7.80 0.80 -7.17
CA LEU A 183 -6.59 -0.03 -7.05
C LEU A 183 -6.28 -0.40 -5.61
N ASP A 184 -6.46 0.52 -4.65
CA ASP A 184 -6.29 0.24 -3.22
C ASP A 184 -7.39 -0.69 -2.71
N THR A 185 -8.63 -0.51 -3.16
CA THR A 185 -9.72 -1.45 -2.80
C THR A 185 -9.44 -2.84 -3.36
N THR A 186 -8.93 -2.95 -4.59
CA THR A 186 -8.59 -4.25 -5.19
C THR A 186 -7.41 -4.91 -4.45
N PHE A 187 -6.41 -4.12 -4.02
CA PHE A 187 -5.31 -4.61 -3.20
C PHE A 187 -5.82 -5.17 -1.86
N GLY A 188 -6.65 -4.41 -1.14
CA GLY A 188 -7.26 -4.87 0.12
C GLY A 188 -8.07 -6.15 -0.07
N LEU A 189 -8.97 -6.15 -1.07
CA LEU A 189 -9.80 -7.32 -1.40
C LEU A 189 -8.98 -8.56 -1.78
N MET A 190 -7.81 -8.40 -2.42
CA MET A 190 -6.91 -9.53 -2.71
C MET A 190 -6.40 -10.17 -1.41
N GLY A 191 -6.01 -9.35 -0.42
CA GLY A 191 -5.58 -9.81 0.90
C GLY A 191 -6.72 -10.44 1.70
N ASP A 192 -7.90 -9.82 1.67
CA ASP A 192 -9.10 -10.32 2.33
C ASP A 192 -9.51 -11.67 1.73
N PHE A 193 -9.67 -11.77 0.41
CA PHE A 193 -10.05 -13.01 -0.25
C PHE A 193 -9.03 -14.12 -0.06
N LYS A 194 -7.72 -13.81 -0.03
CA LYS A 194 -6.70 -14.80 0.30
C LYS A 194 -6.86 -15.31 1.74
N THR A 195 -7.12 -14.41 2.68
CA THR A 195 -7.38 -14.79 4.07
C THR A 195 -8.64 -15.65 4.16
N GLY A 196 -9.71 -15.27 3.46
CA GLY A 196 -10.97 -16.02 3.42
C GLY A 196 -10.83 -17.38 2.76
N TYR A 197 -10.03 -17.48 1.70
CA TYR A 197 -9.69 -18.75 1.07
C TYR A 197 -8.98 -19.70 2.04
N LEU A 198 -8.05 -19.17 2.86
CA LEU A 198 -7.35 -19.96 3.87
C LEU A 198 -8.23 -20.33 5.08
N THR A 199 -9.19 -19.48 5.45
CA THR A 199 -10.11 -19.69 6.58
C THR A 199 -11.46 -20.30 6.19
N LEU A 200 -11.63 -20.71 4.93
CA LEU A 200 -12.91 -21.20 4.37
C LEU A 200 -14.09 -20.23 4.58
N THR A 201 -13.81 -18.93 4.66
CA THR A 201 -14.82 -17.89 4.82
C THR A 201 -15.44 -17.55 3.47
N SER A 202 -16.76 -17.36 3.43
CA SER A 202 -17.47 -17.09 2.18
C SER A 202 -17.05 -15.74 1.56
N PRO A 203 -16.70 -15.70 0.26
CA PRO A 203 -16.34 -14.46 -0.44
C PRO A 203 -17.44 -13.38 -0.41
N ARG A 204 -18.71 -13.80 -0.39
CA ARG A 204 -19.85 -12.88 -0.23
C ARG A 204 -19.81 -12.14 1.11
N SER A 205 -19.56 -12.86 2.21
CA SER A 205 -19.48 -12.26 3.54
C SER A 205 -18.33 -11.24 3.62
N MET A 206 -17.19 -11.57 3.01
CA MET A 206 -16.06 -10.64 2.92
C MET A 206 -16.41 -9.37 2.15
N PHE A 207 -17.05 -9.50 0.99
CA PHE A 207 -17.49 -8.36 0.20
C PHE A 207 -18.50 -7.47 0.94
N PHE A 208 -19.50 -8.06 1.60
CA PHE A 208 -20.44 -7.30 2.42
C PHE A 208 -19.76 -6.59 3.60
N SER A 209 -18.78 -7.24 4.22
CA SER A 209 -17.98 -6.62 5.30
C SER A 209 -17.20 -5.41 4.77
N GLN A 210 -16.60 -5.53 3.58
CA GLN A 210 -15.91 -4.41 2.92
C GLN A 210 -16.87 -3.27 2.57
N LEU A 211 -18.09 -3.57 2.11
CA LEU A 211 -19.11 -2.55 1.84
C LEU A 211 -19.52 -1.80 3.12
N ILE A 212 -19.71 -2.52 4.23
CA ILE A 212 -20.03 -1.90 5.53
C ILE A 212 -18.87 -1.02 6.00
N GLY A 213 -17.64 -1.53 5.94
CA GLY A 213 -16.44 -0.77 6.31
C GLY A 213 -16.26 0.48 5.44
N THR A 214 -16.51 0.36 4.13
CA THR A 214 -16.47 1.50 3.20
C THR A 214 -17.56 2.52 3.53
N ALA A 215 -18.78 2.07 3.80
CA ALA A 215 -19.89 2.95 4.19
C ALA A 215 -19.61 3.70 5.50
N MET A 216 -19.02 3.04 6.49
CA MET A 216 -18.54 3.68 7.72
C MET A 216 -17.44 4.71 7.41
N GLY A 217 -16.48 4.36 6.54
CA GLY A 217 -15.43 5.27 6.08
C GLY A 217 -15.98 6.53 5.41
N CYS A 218 -17.03 6.42 4.60
CA CYS A 218 -17.70 7.56 3.97
C CYS A 218 -18.26 8.58 4.99
N VAL A 219 -18.53 8.17 6.24
CA VAL A 219 -18.99 9.06 7.30
C VAL A 219 -17.82 9.51 8.19
N ILE A 220 -16.99 8.58 8.64
CA ILE A 220 -15.90 8.86 9.60
C ILE A 220 -14.80 9.72 8.96
N THR A 221 -14.39 9.43 7.72
CA THR A 221 -13.27 10.12 7.08
C THR A 221 -13.55 11.62 6.86
N PRO A 222 -14.71 12.05 6.32
CA PRO A 222 -15.02 13.47 6.21
C PRO A 222 -15.15 14.18 7.56
N LEU A 223 -15.70 13.50 8.59
CA LEU A 223 -15.80 14.07 9.94
C LEU A 223 -14.42 14.32 10.56
N LEU A 224 -13.52 13.34 10.46
CA LEU A 224 -12.14 13.51 10.89
C LEU A 224 -11.44 14.62 10.10
N PHE A 225 -11.58 14.64 8.78
CA PHE A 225 -11.04 15.71 7.95
C PHE A 225 -11.55 17.09 8.39
N TRP A 226 -12.86 17.22 8.66
CA TRP A 226 -13.45 18.47 9.13
C TRP A 226 -12.86 18.91 10.47
N ILE A 227 -12.75 17.99 11.45
CA ILE A 227 -12.15 18.28 12.75
C ILE A 227 -10.70 18.78 12.58
N PHE A 228 -9.89 18.09 11.78
CA PHE A 228 -8.51 18.48 11.51
C PHE A 228 -8.42 19.83 10.80
N ASN A 229 -9.29 20.08 9.82
CA ASN A 229 -9.33 21.33 9.07
C ASN A 229 -9.83 22.52 9.91
N SER A 230 -10.67 22.27 10.92
CA SER A 230 -11.09 23.30 11.88
C SER A 230 -10.06 23.58 12.96
N ALA A 231 -9.31 22.56 13.41
CA ALA A 231 -8.31 22.69 14.47
C ALA A 231 -6.96 23.23 13.94
N TYR A 232 -6.58 22.85 12.73
CA TYR A 232 -5.30 23.21 12.12
C TYR A 232 -5.51 23.78 10.71
N ARG A 233 -4.65 24.74 10.33
CA ARG A 233 -4.57 25.19 8.95
C ARG A 233 -3.83 24.16 8.11
N LEU A 234 -4.59 23.22 7.53
CA LEU A 234 -4.06 22.22 6.62
C LEU A 234 -3.48 22.88 5.36
N GLY A 235 -2.25 22.53 5.01
CA GLY A 235 -1.56 23.06 3.82
C GLY A 235 -0.80 24.37 4.05
N ASP A 236 -0.74 24.88 5.28
CA ASP A 236 0.11 26.02 5.62
C ASP A 236 1.59 25.57 5.65
N PRO A 237 2.48 26.11 4.78
CA PRO A 237 3.89 25.73 4.74
C PRO A 237 4.63 25.97 6.06
N GLU A 238 4.18 26.95 6.86
CA GLU A 238 4.75 27.27 8.16
C GLU A 238 3.98 26.64 9.34
N GLY A 239 2.85 25.98 9.05
CA GLY A 239 2.02 25.30 10.04
C GLY A 239 2.49 23.89 10.35
N SER A 240 1.92 23.28 11.39
CA SER A 240 2.23 21.91 11.79
C SER A 240 1.83 20.84 10.76
N TYR A 241 0.98 21.18 9.78
CA TYR A 241 0.45 20.25 8.77
C TYR A 241 0.51 20.82 7.34
N PRO A 242 1.70 20.91 6.71
CA PRO A 242 1.90 21.58 5.43
C PRO A 242 1.33 20.85 4.20
N ALA A 243 0.69 19.69 4.37
CA ALA A 243 0.10 18.87 3.30
C ALA A 243 0.96 18.74 2.02
N PRO A 244 2.23 18.31 2.13
CA PRO A 244 3.20 18.36 1.02
C PRO A 244 2.77 17.53 -0.20
N TYR A 245 2.07 16.41 0.03
CA TYR A 245 1.52 15.58 -1.03
C TYR A 245 0.48 16.31 -1.87
N ALA A 246 -0.36 17.17 -1.28
CA ALA A 246 -1.36 17.93 -2.02
C ALA A 246 -0.70 18.88 -3.04
N LEU A 247 0.38 19.55 -2.64
CA LEU A 247 1.18 20.40 -3.53
C LEU A 247 1.84 19.58 -4.63
N MET A 248 2.39 18.41 -4.32
CA MET A 248 2.99 17.51 -5.31
C MET A 248 1.94 17.05 -6.35
N TYR A 249 0.78 16.55 -5.94
CA TYR A 249 -0.27 16.10 -6.87
C TYR A 249 -0.83 17.25 -7.70
N ARG A 250 -1.00 18.44 -7.12
CA ARG A 250 -1.37 19.65 -7.85
C ARG A 250 -0.31 20.02 -8.89
N GLY A 251 0.97 19.93 -8.54
CA GLY A 251 2.09 20.18 -9.45
C GLY A 251 2.09 19.20 -10.64
N ILE A 252 1.93 17.90 -10.38
CA ILE A 252 1.83 16.87 -11.44
C ILE A 252 0.62 17.13 -12.34
N ALA A 253 -0.52 17.50 -11.73
CA ALA A 253 -1.69 17.87 -12.50
C ALA A 253 -1.37 19.01 -13.45
N LEU A 254 -0.81 20.13 -12.97
CA LEU A 254 -0.47 21.29 -13.80
C LEU A 254 0.52 20.95 -14.93
N LEU A 255 1.62 20.26 -14.60
CA LEU A 255 2.64 19.84 -15.56
C LEU A 255 2.09 18.93 -16.66
N GLY A 256 1.11 18.10 -16.35
CA GLY A 256 0.49 17.19 -17.32
C GLY A 256 -0.15 17.88 -18.53
N VAL A 257 -0.47 19.19 -18.46
CA VAL A 257 -1.07 19.93 -19.58
C VAL A 257 -0.03 20.59 -20.48
N GLU A 258 1.11 20.98 -19.94
CA GLU A 258 2.24 21.45 -20.75
C GLU A 258 2.89 20.30 -21.54
N GLY A 259 2.53 19.05 -21.20
CA GLY A 259 2.91 17.84 -21.89
C GLY A 259 4.30 17.35 -21.49
N PHE A 260 4.76 16.29 -22.17
CA PHE A 260 6.03 15.64 -21.84
C PHE A 260 7.27 16.54 -22.08
N GLY A 261 7.11 17.68 -22.75
CA GLY A 261 8.17 18.66 -22.99
C GLY A 261 8.57 19.48 -21.76
N SER A 262 7.69 19.60 -20.76
CA SER A 262 7.95 20.29 -19.50
C SER A 262 8.62 19.41 -18.43
N LEU A 263 8.76 18.10 -18.71
CA LEU A 263 9.48 17.20 -17.81
C LEU A 263 10.99 17.54 -17.82
N PRO A 264 11.71 17.27 -16.71
CA PRO A 264 13.16 17.46 -16.66
C PRO A 264 13.88 16.77 -17.84
N LYS A 265 14.95 17.42 -18.34
CA LYS A 265 15.76 16.88 -19.45
C LYS A 265 16.17 15.43 -19.14
N HIS A 266 16.02 14.54 -20.11
CA HIS A 266 16.27 13.08 -20.03
C HIS A 266 15.31 12.26 -19.16
N CYS A 267 14.34 12.85 -18.45
CA CYS A 267 13.39 12.11 -17.62
C CYS A 267 12.63 11.04 -18.43
N LEU A 268 12.03 11.44 -19.56
CA LEU A 268 11.30 10.54 -20.43
C LEU A 268 12.21 9.45 -21.04
N ASN A 269 13.42 9.81 -21.46
CA ASN A 269 14.38 8.85 -21.99
C ASN A 269 14.78 7.79 -20.95
N LEU A 270 14.99 8.22 -19.70
CA LEU A 270 15.28 7.31 -18.58
C LEU A 270 14.07 6.41 -18.29
N SER A 271 12.86 6.97 -18.23
CA SER A 271 11.64 6.18 -18.02
C SER A 271 11.44 5.11 -19.10
N ILE A 272 11.64 5.47 -20.39
CA ILE A 272 11.57 4.51 -21.49
C ILE A 272 12.68 3.45 -21.36
N CYS A 273 13.91 3.87 -21.05
CA CYS A 273 15.03 2.95 -20.88
C CYS A 273 14.76 1.92 -19.77
N PHE A 274 14.30 2.36 -18.59
CA PHE A 274 13.95 1.46 -17.50
C PHE A 274 12.73 0.60 -17.81
N PHE A 275 11.74 1.13 -18.53
CA PHE A 275 10.58 0.35 -18.96
C PHE A 275 10.98 -0.79 -19.90
N VAL A 276 11.80 -0.50 -20.92
CA VAL A 276 12.34 -1.51 -21.85
C VAL A 276 13.22 -2.51 -21.10
N ALA A 277 14.09 -2.04 -20.21
CA ALA A 277 14.92 -2.91 -19.37
C ALA A 277 14.07 -3.85 -18.51
N ALA A 278 12.98 -3.36 -17.90
CA ALA A 278 12.07 -4.17 -17.11
C ALA A 278 11.36 -5.25 -17.95
N ILE A 279 10.94 -4.93 -19.17
CA ILE A 279 10.38 -5.90 -20.11
C ILE A 279 11.42 -6.97 -20.46
N LEU A 280 12.64 -6.56 -20.79
CA LEU A 280 13.72 -7.47 -21.15
C LEU A 280 14.09 -8.41 -19.99
N ILE A 281 14.21 -7.88 -18.77
CA ILE A 281 14.51 -8.69 -17.58
C ILE A 281 13.40 -9.73 -17.34
N ASN A 282 12.13 -9.32 -17.43
CA ASN A 282 11.00 -10.24 -17.28
C ASN A 282 10.97 -11.30 -18.39
N LEU A 283 11.21 -10.91 -19.64
CA LEU A 283 11.27 -11.82 -20.78
C LEU A 283 12.40 -12.84 -20.62
N VAL A 284 13.60 -12.38 -20.30
CA VAL A 284 14.77 -13.24 -20.04
C VAL A 284 14.48 -14.21 -18.89
N THR A 285 13.85 -13.73 -17.81
CA THR A 285 13.43 -14.57 -16.69
C THR A 285 12.46 -15.68 -17.13
N GLN A 286 11.46 -15.35 -17.94
CA GLN A 286 10.49 -16.33 -18.46
C GLN A 286 11.13 -17.33 -19.44
N LEU A 287 12.01 -16.86 -20.32
CA LEU A 287 12.73 -17.73 -21.26
C LEU A 287 13.67 -18.70 -20.53
N LEU A 288 14.40 -18.22 -19.50
CA LEU A 288 15.27 -19.07 -18.68
C LEU A 288 14.47 -20.10 -17.88
N LYS A 289 13.29 -19.76 -17.35
CA LYS A 289 12.38 -20.71 -16.72
C LYS A 289 11.92 -21.81 -17.68
N LYS A 290 11.71 -21.47 -18.97
CA LYS A 290 11.23 -22.42 -19.99
C LYS A 290 12.33 -23.30 -20.59
N PHE A 291 13.50 -22.74 -20.89
CA PHE A 291 14.54 -23.42 -21.67
C PHE A 291 15.78 -23.85 -20.87
N ALA A 292 16.06 -23.23 -19.72
CA ALA A 292 17.33 -23.41 -18.99
C ALA A 292 17.11 -23.81 -17.52
N THR A 293 16.25 -24.79 -17.28
CA THR A 293 15.90 -25.27 -15.93
C THR A 293 17.06 -25.96 -15.21
N LYS A 294 18.05 -26.48 -15.97
CA LYS A 294 19.15 -27.32 -15.46
C LYS A 294 20.03 -26.62 -14.42
N TYR A 295 20.33 -25.33 -14.61
CA TYR A 295 21.21 -24.57 -13.72
C TYR A 295 20.47 -23.61 -12.78
N ARG A 296 19.13 -23.54 -12.86
CA ARG A 296 18.26 -22.66 -12.05
C ARG A 296 18.71 -21.19 -11.97
N ILE A 297 19.38 -20.69 -13.02
CA ILE A 297 19.95 -19.33 -13.08
C ILE A 297 18.86 -18.25 -12.94
N TYR A 298 17.62 -18.57 -13.36
CA TYR A 298 16.46 -17.68 -13.21
C TYR A 298 16.18 -17.24 -11.77
N ARG A 299 16.70 -17.94 -10.74
CA ARG A 299 16.54 -17.57 -9.32
C ARG A 299 17.36 -16.34 -8.92
N PHE A 300 18.43 -16.02 -9.66
CA PHE A 300 19.31 -14.89 -9.36
C PHE A 300 18.90 -13.60 -10.08
N ILE A 301 17.91 -13.66 -10.96
CA ILE A 301 17.45 -12.49 -11.69
C ILE A 301 16.52 -11.67 -10.79
N PRO A 302 16.84 -10.39 -10.52
CA PRO A 302 16.01 -9.56 -9.68
C PRO A 302 14.68 -9.25 -10.36
N SER A 303 13.60 -9.20 -9.57
CA SER A 303 12.30 -8.75 -10.05
C SER A 303 12.31 -7.23 -10.23
N PRO A 304 12.07 -6.70 -11.45
CA PRO A 304 12.01 -5.25 -11.68
C PRO A 304 10.98 -4.55 -10.79
N MET A 305 9.89 -5.26 -10.47
CA MET A 305 8.82 -4.75 -9.62
C MET A 305 9.28 -4.56 -8.17
N CYS A 306 10.01 -5.51 -7.61
CA CYS A 306 10.60 -5.37 -6.27
C CYS A 306 11.66 -4.26 -6.24
N MET A 307 12.47 -4.15 -7.31
CA MET A 307 13.49 -3.10 -7.41
C MET A 307 12.90 -1.69 -7.44
N ALA A 308 11.71 -1.50 -8.01
CA ALA A 308 11.09 -0.19 -8.15
C ALA A 308 10.65 0.44 -6.81
N ILE A 309 10.35 -0.37 -5.79
CA ILE A 309 9.78 0.10 -4.52
C ILE A 309 10.76 1.01 -3.74
N PRO A 310 12.03 0.63 -3.53
CA PRO A 310 13.01 1.52 -2.89
C PRO A 310 13.30 2.81 -3.67
N PHE A 311 13.25 2.77 -5.00
CA PHE A 311 13.38 4.00 -5.81
C PHE A 311 12.19 4.95 -5.60
N TYR A 312 11.04 4.42 -5.20
CA TYR A 312 9.84 5.19 -4.92
C TYR A 312 9.79 5.74 -3.49
N LEU A 313 10.04 4.89 -2.49
CA LEU A 313 9.89 5.24 -1.06
C LEU A 313 11.18 5.77 -0.44
N GLY A 314 12.33 5.26 -0.87
CA GLY A 314 13.63 5.58 -0.30
C GLY A 314 14.46 4.34 0.00
N GLY A 315 15.77 4.53 0.12
CA GLY A 315 16.73 3.45 0.35
C GLY A 315 16.58 2.76 1.71
N TYR A 316 16.01 3.45 2.72
CA TYR A 316 15.77 2.86 4.04
C TYR A 316 14.91 1.59 3.95
N PHE A 317 13.90 1.60 3.08
CA PHE A 317 13.00 0.47 2.89
C PHE A 317 13.73 -0.76 2.33
N ALA A 318 14.73 -0.56 1.46
CA ALA A 318 15.56 -1.66 0.97
C ALA A 318 16.41 -2.28 2.09
N ILE A 319 16.92 -1.46 3.00
CA ILE A 319 17.71 -1.90 4.15
C ILE A 319 16.81 -2.73 5.08
N ASP A 320 15.63 -2.23 5.42
CA ASP A 320 14.68 -2.91 6.32
C ASP A 320 14.24 -4.27 5.75
N MET A 321 13.88 -4.31 4.46
CA MET A 321 13.55 -5.57 3.78
C MET A 321 14.72 -6.55 3.75
N CYS A 322 15.96 -6.06 3.56
CA CYS A 322 17.15 -6.90 3.59
C CYS A 322 17.38 -7.50 4.98
N VAL A 323 17.30 -6.68 6.04
CA VAL A 323 17.46 -7.14 7.43
C VAL A 323 16.38 -8.15 7.79
N GLY A 324 15.11 -7.86 7.49
CA GLY A 324 13.99 -8.78 7.72
C GLY A 324 14.16 -10.11 6.97
N SER A 325 14.61 -10.06 5.72
CA SER A 325 14.89 -11.25 4.90
C SER A 325 16.05 -12.08 5.46
N LEU A 326 17.12 -11.44 5.96
CA LEU A 326 18.25 -12.12 6.58
C LEU A 326 17.86 -12.82 7.89
N ILE A 327 17.02 -12.17 8.72
CA ILE A 327 16.48 -12.78 9.93
C ILE A 327 15.65 -14.02 9.57
N LEU A 328 14.74 -13.89 8.61
CA LEU A 328 13.90 -15.01 8.16
C LEU A 328 14.77 -16.14 7.57
N PHE A 329 15.80 -15.80 6.80
CA PHE A 329 16.72 -16.78 6.21
C PHE A 329 17.52 -17.53 7.28
N GLY A 330 18.05 -16.84 8.29
CA GLY A 330 18.71 -17.46 9.44
C GLY A 330 17.76 -18.38 10.22
N TRP A 331 16.51 -17.96 10.41
CA TRP A 331 15.49 -18.77 11.06
C TRP A 331 15.13 -20.01 10.23
N GLN A 332 15.00 -19.88 8.91
CA GLN A 332 14.77 -21.02 8.01
C GLN A 332 15.93 -22.03 8.02
N MET A 333 17.17 -21.56 8.18
CA MET A 333 18.31 -22.46 8.34
C MET A 333 18.23 -23.27 9.64
N TYR A 334 17.76 -22.65 10.73
CA TYR A 334 17.66 -23.31 12.03
C TYR A 334 16.44 -24.24 12.12
N ASN A 335 15.26 -23.76 11.73
CA ASN A 335 14.01 -24.53 11.77
C ASN A 335 13.02 -24.05 10.68
N LYS A 336 12.99 -24.81 9.58
CA LYS A 336 12.12 -24.53 8.42
C LYS A 336 10.63 -24.49 8.76
N GLN A 337 10.17 -25.42 9.60
CA GLN A 337 8.75 -25.56 9.90
C GLN A 337 8.26 -24.35 10.72
N LYS A 338 8.94 -24.04 11.82
CA LYS A 338 8.59 -22.86 12.64
C LYS A 338 8.69 -21.55 11.87
N ALA A 339 9.68 -21.40 10.99
CA ALA A 339 9.81 -20.20 10.17
C ALA A 339 8.66 -20.06 9.16
N LYS A 340 8.17 -21.17 8.59
CA LYS A 340 7.00 -21.19 7.70
C LYS A 340 5.71 -20.82 8.44
N ASP A 341 5.53 -21.38 9.64
CA ASP A 341 4.29 -21.24 10.41
C ASP A 341 4.19 -19.87 11.12
N PHE A 342 5.29 -19.37 11.69
CA PHE A 342 5.30 -18.15 12.50
C PHE A 342 5.92 -16.93 11.80
N GLY A 343 6.60 -17.11 10.66
CA GLY A 343 7.24 -16.02 9.92
C GLY A 343 6.29 -14.85 9.63
N PRO A 344 5.11 -15.10 9.03
CA PRO A 344 4.13 -14.04 8.76
C PRO A 344 3.66 -13.31 10.03
N ALA A 345 3.43 -14.03 11.13
CA ALA A 345 2.97 -13.46 12.40
C ALA A 345 4.04 -12.58 13.08
N VAL A 346 5.31 -12.97 12.99
CA VAL A 346 6.42 -12.14 13.50
C VAL A 346 6.60 -10.91 12.62
N ALA A 347 6.54 -11.05 11.30
CA ALA A 347 6.64 -9.93 10.37
C ALA A 347 5.52 -8.89 10.58
N SER A 348 4.26 -9.34 10.71
CA SER A 348 3.13 -8.47 11.00
C SER A 348 3.28 -7.78 12.36
N GLY A 349 3.80 -8.48 13.36
CA GLY A 349 4.11 -7.92 14.68
C GLY A 349 5.16 -6.80 14.63
N LEU A 350 6.23 -6.98 13.85
CA LEU A 350 7.27 -5.96 13.65
C LEU A 350 6.73 -4.72 12.93
N ILE A 351 5.93 -4.90 11.88
CA ILE A 351 5.27 -3.80 11.14
C ILE A 351 4.30 -3.03 12.04
N CYS A 352 3.49 -3.76 12.83
CA CYS A 352 2.59 -3.17 13.80
C CYS A 352 3.36 -2.40 14.90
N GLY A 353 4.48 -2.97 15.37
CA GLY A 353 5.36 -2.33 16.35
C GLY A 353 5.92 -0.99 15.86
N ASP A 354 6.38 -0.93 14.60
CA ASP A 354 6.86 0.31 13.99
C ASP A 354 5.75 1.37 13.89
N SER A 355 4.54 0.96 13.49
CA SER A 355 3.37 1.86 13.45
C SER A 355 2.99 2.38 14.85
N LEU A 356 3.04 1.52 15.88
CA LEU A 356 2.76 1.89 17.27
C LEU A 356 3.80 2.85 17.85
N TRP A 357 5.05 2.80 17.37
CA TRP A 357 6.11 3.74 17.77
C TRP A 357 5.79 5.20 17.41
N GLY A 358 4.89 5.42 16.44
CA GLY A 358 4.36 6.75 16.13
C GLY A 358 3.68 7.44 17.32
N ILE A 359 3.08 6.68 18.25
CA ILE A 359 2.41 7.24 19.44
C ILE A 359 3.45 7.82 20.43
N PRO A 360 4.46 7.05 20.91
CA PRO A 360 5.56 7.60 21.70
C PRO A 360 6.28 8.75 21.04
N ALA A 361 6.57 8.64 19.74
CA ALA A 361 7.25 9.70 19.00
C ALA A 361 6.43 11.01 19.03
N SER A 362 5.11 10.91 18.89
CA SER A 362 4.20 12.06 18.97
C SER A 362 4.14 12.64 20.39
N VAL A 363 4.09 11.78 21.43
CA VAL A 363 4.10 12.22 22.84
C VAL A 363 5.43 12.90 23.18
N LEU A 364 6.56 12.34 22.76
CA LEU A 364 7.87 12.95 22.95
C LEU A 364 7.97 14.28 22.20
N ALA A 365 7.45 14.38 20.98
CA ALA A 365 7.43 15.64 20.23
C ALA A 365 6.59 16.73 20.90
N LEU A 366 5.53 16.36 21.64
CA LEU A 366 4.73 17.28 22.45
C LEU A 366 5.42 17.70 23.75
N ASP A 367 6.25 16.84 24.34
CA ASP A 367 7.03 17.15 25.56
C ASP A 367 8.24 18.09 25.26
N PHE A 368 8.63 18.23 23.99
CA PHE A 368 9.74 19.10 23.53
C PHE A 368 9.27 20.35 22.76
N ALA A 369 7.96 20.57 22.62
CA ALA A 369 7.36 21.80 22.13
C ALA A 369 6.85 22.63 23.31
#